data_AF-A0A8T5S0B9-F1
#
_entry.id   AF-A0A8T5S0B9-F1
#
_cell.length_a   1.000
_cell.length_b   1.000
_cell.length_c   1.000
_cell.angle_alpha   90.00
_cell.angle_beta   90.00
_cell.angle_gamma   90.00
#
_symmetry.space_group_name_H-M   'P 1'
#
loop_
_entity.id
_entity.type
_entity.pdbx_description
1 polymer ?
#
loop_
_entity_poly.entity_id
_entity_poly.type
_entity_poly.pdbx_seq_one_letter_code
_entity_poly.pdbx_strand_id
1 'polypeptide(L)'
;MSDKIKVRLKKLDSMRAAFFHSLSNSPEEDAWVIAESWAKEKGLLQVDSNIRIFGRNIYPTENPEPHGYGIYITIPPKIKVKSEVPILSIPGGLYAVAKCDGVEEMSVVWPELWKWVENSEYQYIRETKG
;
A
#
# COMPACT_ATOMS: atom_id res chain seq x y z
N MET A 1 -23.62 -11.54 3.55
CA MET A 1 -22.49 -10.61 3.79
C MET A 1 -21.75 -11.09 5.03
N SER A 2 -20.42 -11.11 5.03
CA SER A 2 -19.66 -11.58 6.20
C SER A 2 -19.70 -10.54 7.31
N ASP A 3 -20.27 -10.90 8.47
CA ASP A 3 -20.35 -10.02 9.65
C ASP A 3 -19.03 -9.93 10.44
N LYS A 4 -17.97 -10.60 9.96
CA LYS A 4 -16.68 -10.70 10.68
C LYS A 4 -15.82 -9.46 10.59
N ILE A 5 -16.01 -8.63 9.55
CA ILE A 5 -15.25 -7.39 9.38
C ILE A 5 -16.17 -6.23 9.01
N LYS A 6 -15.79 -5.03 9.45
CA LYS A 6 -16.48 -3.80 9.04
C LYS A 6 -15.79 -3.19 7.82
N VAL A 7 -16.35 -3.45 6.64
CA VAL A 7 -15.89 -2.82 5.39
C VAL A 7 -16.48 -1.42 5.23
N ARG A 8 -15.65 -0.47 4.83
CA ARG A 8 -16.05 0.91 4.50
C ARG A 8 -15.61 1.23 3.08
N LEU A 9 -16.51 1.81 2.30
CA LEU A 9 -16.16 2.37 1.01
C LEU A 9 -15.61 3.78 1.20
N LYS A 10 -14.44 4.04 0.62
CA LYS A 10 -13.74 5.33 0.70
C LYS A 10 -13.41 5.80 -0.71
N LYS A 11 -13.94 6.97 -1.07
CA LYS A 11 -13.49 7.68 -2.26
C LYS A 11 -12.19 8.39 -1.94
N LEU A 12 -11.12 8.05 -2.66
CA LEU A 12 -9.80 8.65 -2.52
C LEU A 12 -9.46 9.43 -3.79
N ASP A 13 -8.82 10.59 -3.61
CA ASP A 13 -8.19 11.31 -4.72
C ASP A 13 -6.92 10.58 -5.15
N SER A 14 -6.47 10.84 -6.38
CA SER A 14 -5.18 10.34 -6.84
C SER A 14 -4.06 10.92 -6.00
N MET A 15 -3.13 10.06 -5.59
CA MET A 15 -2.02 10.43 -4.69
C MET A 15 -0.69 10.20 -5.41
N ARG A 16 0.20 11.19 -5.33
CA ARG A 16 1.59 11.05 -5.76
C ARG A 16 2.36 10.36 -4.64
N ALA A 17 3.12 9.30 -4.94
CA ALA A 17 3.89 8.57 -3.95
C ALA A 17 5.32 8.26 -4.42
N ALA A 18 6.28 8.32 -3.49
CA ALA A 18 7.59 7.71 -3.69
C ALA A 18 7.46 6.19 -3.51
N PHE A 19 8.09 5.43 -4.39
CA PHE A 19 8.01 3.99 -4.42
C PHE A 19 9.36 3.35 -4.11
N PHE A 20 9.33 2.38 -3.20
CA PHE A 20 10.48 1.59 -2.76
C PHE A 20 10.12 0.12 -2.85
N HIS A 21 11.06 -0.70 -3.30
CA HIS A 21 10.84 -2.13 -3.50
C HIS A 21 12.06 -2.90 -3.04
N SER A 22 11.83 -4.04 -2.38
CA SER A 22 12.85 -5.04 -2.10
C SER A 22 12.38 -6.43 -2.54
N LEU A 23 13.32 -7.23 -3.01
CA LEU A 23 13.17 -8.67 -3.28
C LEU A 23 14.27 -9.38 -2.50
N SER A 24 13.91 -9.96 -1.36
CA SER A 24 14.85 -10.58 -0.41
C SER A 24 14.14 -11.63 0.45
N ASN A 25 14.81 -12.17 1.47
CA ASN A 25 14.20 -13.07 2.46
C ASN A 25 13.30 -12.34 3.46
N SER A 26 13.44 -11.02 3.59
CA SER A 26 12.67 -10.14 4.49
C SER A 26 12.25 -8.87 3.73
N PRO A 27 11.51 -8.99 2.62
CA PRO A 27 11.31 -7.90 1.67
C PRO A 27 10.53 -6.73 2.29
N GLU A 28 9.61 -6.98 3.22
CA GLU A 28 8.87 -5.96 3.97
C GLU A 28 9.81 -5.06 4.78
N GLU A 29 10.73 -5.68 5.54
CA GLU A 29 11.66 -4.98 6.42
C GLU A 29 12.70 -4.21 5.61
N ASP A 30 13.27 -4.84 4.58
CA ASP A 30 14.26 -4.21 3.71
C ASP A 30 13.68 -3.02 2.93
N ALA A 31 12.47 -3.16 2.38
CA ALA A 31 11.78 -2.07 1.70
C ALA A 31 11.43 -0.94 2.69
N TRP A 32 11.02 -1.29 3.91
CA TRP A 32 10.73 -0.31 4.97
C TRP A 32 11.97 0.49 5.38
N VAL A 33 13.13 -0.15 5.58
CA VAL A 33 14.37 0.53 5.97
C VAL A 33 14.75 1.62 4.96
N ILE A 34 14.69 1.31 3.66
CA ILE A 34 15.01 2.27 2.59
C ILE A 34 13.99 3.42 2.59
N ALA A 35 12.69 3.07 2.64
CA ALA A 35 11.60 4.03 2.61
C ALA A 35 11.62 4.99 3.82
N GLU A 36 11.86 4.44 5.02
CA GLU A 36 11.91 5.19 6.27
C GLU A 36 13.09 6.15 6.30
N SER A 37 14.27 5.70 5.89
CA SER A 37 15.48 6.54 5.82
C SER A 37 15.26 7.74 4.90
N TRP A 38 14.73 7.50 3.70
CA TRP A 38 14.40 8.57 2.75
C TRP A 38 13.33 9.52 3.31
N ALA A 39 12.27 8.99 3.92
CA ALA A 39 11.19 9.80 4.46
C ALA A 39 11.64 10.68 5.64
N LYS A 40 12.53 10.16 6.50
CA LYS A 40 13.17 10.93 7.58
C LYS A 40 14.01 12.07 7.01
N GLU A 41 14.85 11.80 6.00
CA GLU A 41 15.67 12.82 5.34
C GLU A 41 14.82 13.95 4.73
N LYS A 42 13.66 13.61 4.16
CA LYS A 42 12.73 14.60 3.58
C LYS A 42 11.79 15.26 4.61
N GLY A 43 11.91 14.92 5.90
CA GLY A 43 11.04 15.44 6.96
C GLY A 43 9.58 15.03 6.81
N LEU A 44 9.31 13.90 6.16
CA LEU A 44 7.95 13.42 5.87
C LEU A 44 7.33 12.64 7.02
N LEU A 45 8.11 12.07 7.95
CA LEU A 45 7.61 11.27 9.09
C LEU A 45 7.37 12.09 10.36
N GLN A 46 6.97 13.35 10.23
CA GLN A 46 6.69 14.22 11.39
C GLN A 46 5.25 14.00 11.91
N VAL A 47 5.00 14.28 13.19
CA VAL A 47 3.70 14.01 13.85
C VAL A 47 2.50 14.68 13.15
N ASP A 48 2.71 15.83 12.52
CA ASP A 48 1.65 16.59 11.80
C ASP A 48 1.63 16.35 10.28
N SER A 49 2.40 15.38 9.81
CA SER A 49 2.44 15.06 8.39
C SER A 49 1.20 14.25 8.00
N ASN A 50 0.39 14.80 7.09
CA ASN A 50 -0.76 14.09 6.50
C ASN A 50 -0.33 13.01 5.48
N ILE A 51 0.86 12.42 5.66
CA ILE A 51 1.36 11.38 4.78
C ILE A 51 0.67 10.05 5.07
N ARG A 52 0.54 9.24 4.02
CA ARG A 52 0.08 7.87 4.11
C ARG A 52 1.18 6.97 3.59
N ILE A 53 1.31 5.83 4.25
CA ILE A 53 2.21 4.76 3.85
C ILE A 53 1.33 3.61 3.40
N PHE A 54 1.59 3.07 2.22
CA PHE A 54 0.93 1.87 1.71
C PHE A 54 1.97 0.79 1.46
N GLY A 55 1.60 -0.45 1.73
CA GLY A 55 2.42 -1.63 1.48
C GLY A 55 1.69 -2.61 0.57
N ARG A 56 2.43 -3.33 -0.28
CA ARG A 56 1.87 -4.36 -1.15
C ARG A 56 2.93 -5.44 -1.47
N ASN A 57 2.52 -6.70 -1.44
CA ASN A 57 3.30 -7.81 -2.00
C ASN A 57 3.45 -7.65 -3.51
N ILE A 58 4.67 -7.74 -4.00
CA ILE A 58 5.02 -7.67 -5.42
C ILE A 58 5.52 -9.05 -5.81
N TYR A 59 4.69 -9.80 -6.54
CA TYR A 59 5.08 -11.10 -7.04
C TYR A 59 5.81 -10.95 -8.38
N PRO A 60 6.98 -11.61 -8.56
CA PRO A 60 7.54 -11.78 -9.89
C PRO A 60 6.50 -12.38 -10.83
N THR A 61 6.42 -11.90 -12.07
CA THR A 61 5.37 -12.32 -13.01
C THR A 61 5.41 -13.80 -13.37
N GLU A 62 6.54 -14.48 -13.13
CA GLU A 62 6.77 -15.88 -13.51
C GLU A 62 6.93 -16.83 -12.30
N ASN A 63 7.27 -16.33 -11.12
CA ASN A 63 7.43 -17.13 -9.90
C ASN A 63 6.85 -16.39 -8.69
N PRO A 64 5.91 -16.97 -7.93
CA PRO A 64 5.33 -16.31 -6.76
C PRO A 64 6.33 -16.19 -5.59
N GLU A 65 7.40 -16.96 -5.59
CA GLU A 65 8.40 -16.95 -4.51
C GLU A 65 9.83 -16.78 -5.06
N PRO A 66 10.71 -16.03 -4.35
CA PRO A 66 10.37 -15.19 -3.20
C PRO A 66 9.48 -14.02 -3.61
N HIS A 67 8.50 -13.66 -2.77
CA HIS A 67 7.74 -12.44 -3.01
C HIS A 67 8.62 -11.21 -2.74
N GLY A 68 8.42 -10.15 -3.51
CA GLY A 68 8.93 -8.82 -3.21
C GLY A 68 7.92 -8.02 -2.40
N TYR A 69 8.34 -6.87 -1.89
CA TYR A 69 7.45 -5.95 -1.17
C TYR A 69 7.66 -4.50 -1.59
N GLY A 70 6.57 -3.83 -1.92
CA GLY A 70 6.55 -2.44 -2.33
C GLY A 70 6.00 -1.54 -1.23
N ILE A 71 6.74 -0.49 -0.87
CA ILE A 71 6.31 0.60 0.00
C ILE A 71 6.06 1.85 -0.83
N TYR A 72 4.91 2.48 -0.61
CA TYR A 72 4.51 3.75 -1.21
C TYR A 72 4.35 4.79 -0.11
N ILE A 73 5.09 5.89 -0.19
CA ILE A 73 4.94 7.03 0.73
C ILE A 73 4.36 8.20 -0.03
N THR A 74 3.16 8.65 0.35
CA THR A 74 2.53 9.79 -0.34
C THR A 74 3.31 11.08 -0.13
N ILE A 75 3.45 11.85 -1.20
CA ILE A 75 4.19 13.11 -1.22
C ILE A 75 3.21 14.27 -1.38
N PRO A 76 3.13 15.19 -0.39
CA PRO A 76 2.33 16.40 -0.51
C PRO A 76 2.72 17.23 -1.76
N PRO A 77 1.79 17.93 -2.42
CA PRO A 77 2.07 18.68 -3.64
C PRO A 77 3.22 19.69 -3.52
N LYS A 78 3.40 20.26 -2.31
CA LYS A 78 4.42 21.28 -2.00
C LYS A 78 5.85 20.73 -1.95
N ILE A 79 6.02 19.43 -1.75
CA ILE A 79 7.35 18.80 -1.67
C ILE A 79 7.83 18.48 -3.09
N LYS A 80 8.98 19.05 -3.48
CA LYS A 80 9.69 18.67 -4.70
C LYS A 80 10.64 17.53 -4.38
N VAL A 81 10.43 16.37 -4.98
CA VAL A 81 11.35 15.23 -4.87
C VAL A 81 12.29 15.26 -6.08
N LYS A 82 13.60 15.19 -5.84
CA LYS A 82 14.62 15.01 -6.89
C LYS A 82 14.60 13.55 -7.39
N SER A 83 15.07 13.33 -8.62
CA SER A 83 14.86 12.14 -9.46
C SER A 83 15.45 10.80 -8.98
N GLU A 84 15.90 10.70 -7.73
CA GLU A 84 16.59 9.50 -7.24
C GLU A 84 15.65 8.35 -6.86
N VAL A 85 14.36 8.65 -6.64
CA VAL A 85 13.34 7.66 -6.27
C VAL A 85 12.20 7.68 -7.29
N PRO A 86 11.72 6.51 -7.77
CA PRO A 86 10.55 6.44 -8.62
C PRO A 86 9.33 7.11 -7.97
N ILE A 87 8.70 8.02 -8.70
CA ILE A 87 7.47 8.67 -8.29
C ILE A 87 6.31 8.10 -9.09
N LEU A 88 5.38 7.46 -8.38
CA LEU A 88 4.22 6.82 -8.97
C LEU A 88 2.93 7.56 -8.60
N SER A 89 1.90 7.34 -9.40
CA SER A 89 0.54 7.77 -9.10
C SER A 89 -0.26 6.59 -8.55
N ILE A 90 -0.70 6.70 -7.30
CA ILE A 90 -1.76 5.85 -6.78
C ILE A 90 -3.06 6.40 -7.36
N PRO A 91 -3.84 5.58 -8.11
CA PRO A 91 -5.05 6.05 -8.76
C PRO A 91 -6.06 6.54 -7.71
N GLY A 92 -6.83 7.57 -8.08
CA GLY A 92 -8.02 7.89 -7.32
C GLY A 92 -9.13 6.89 -7.63
N GLY A 93 -10.16 6.83 -6.79
CA GLY A 93 -11.29 5.94 -7.02
C GLY A 93 -12.00 5.53 -5.75
N LEU A 94 -12.84 4.50 -5.87
CA LEU A 94 -13.55 3.89 -4.77
C LEU A 94 -12.74 2.72 -4.22
N TYR A 95 -12.38 2.77 -2.94
CA TYR A 95 -11.61 1.76 -2.24
C TYR A 95 -12.47 1.09 -1.18
N ALA A 96 -12.47 -0.25 -1.15
CA ALA A 96 -12.95 -1.02 -0.01
C ALA A 96 -11.85 -1.07 1.06
N VAL A 97 -12.17 -0.64 2.27
CA VAL A 97 -11.22 -0.53 3.38
C VAL A 97 -11.78 -1.26 4.60
N ALA A 98 -10.98 -2.16 5.15
CA ALA A 98 -11.22 -2.76 6.45
C ALA A 98 -10.10 -2.35 7.42
N LYS A 99 -10.45 -2.17 8.69
CA LYS A 99 -9.46 -1.97 9.75
C LYS A 99 -8.89 -3.33 10.15
N CYS A 100 -7.59 -3.38 10.37
CA CYS A 100 -6.85 -4.53 10.87
C CYS A 100 -5.98 -4.01 12.03
N ASP A 101 -6.14 -4.58 13.22
CA ASP A 101 -5.37 -4.20 14.41
C ASP A 101 -4.22 -5.20 14.59
N GLY A 102 -3.05 -4.89 14.02
CA GLY A 102 -1.88 -5.77 14.02
C GLY A 102 -1.78 -6.69 12.78
N VAL A 103 -0.62 -7.31 12.62
CA VAL A 103 -0.32 -8.20 11.47
C VAL A 103 -0.99 -9.56 11.64
N GLU A 104 -1.24 -9.96 12.88
CA GLU A 104 -1.85 -11.23 13.28
C GLU A 104 -3.28 -11.33 12.74
N GLU A 105 -4.04 -10.23 12.81
CA GLU A 105 -5.39 -10.12 12.27
C GLU A 105 -5.42 -10.14 10.73
N MET A 106 -4.32 -9.81 10.05
CA MET A 106 -4.28 -9.67 8.59
C MET A 106 -4.64 -10.97 7.88
N SER A 107 -4.26 -12.11 8.48
CA SER A 107 -4.61 -13.45 8.01
C SER A 107 -6.12 -13.72 7.98
N VAL A 108 -6.91 -12.99 8.78
CA VAL A 108 -8.37 -13.09 8.84
C VAL A 108 -9.03 -11.95 8.05
N VAL A 109 -8.56 -10.71 8.25
CA VAL A 109 -9.18 -9.53 7.65
C VAL A 109 -9.02 -9.52 6.14
N TRP A 110 -7.86 -9.94 5.61
CA TRP A 110 -7.59 -9.89 4.18
C TRP A 110 -8.48 -10.86 3.38
N PRO A 111 -8.60 -12.16 3.72
CA PRO A 111 -9.53 -13.05 3.02
C PRO A 111 -10.99 -12.64 3.17
N GLU A 112 -11.40 -12.13 4.33
CA GLU A 112 -12.77 -11.67 4.55
C GLU A 112 -13.10 -10.40 3.73
N LEU A 113 -12.13 -9.51 3.51
CA LEU A 113 -12.29 -8.35 2.62
C LEU A 113 -12.49 -8.81 1.17
N TRP A 114 -11.73 -9.79 0.71
CA TRP A 114 -11.92 -10.39 -0.62
C TRP A 114 -13.30 -11.03 -0.77
N LYS A 115 -13.71 -11.86 0.19
CA LYS A 115 -15.08 -12.42 0.20
C LYS A 115 -16.14 -11.34 0.18
N TRP A 116 -15.93 -10.23 0.88
CA TRP A 116 -16.87 -9.11 0.84
C TRP A 116 -16.96 -8.50 -0.56
N VAL A 117 -15.84 -8.27 -1.24
CA VAL A 117 -15.81 -7.74 -2.61
C VAL A 117 -16.53 -8.69 -3.57
N GLU A 118 -16.21 -9.99 -3.52
CA GLU A 118 -16.82 -11.03 -4.38
C GLU A 118 -18.34 -11.15 -4.23
N ASN A 119 -18.87 -10.88 -3.03
CA ASN A 119 -20.29 -10.95 -2.73
C ASN A 119 -21.00 -9.59 -2.76
N SER A 120 -20.30 -8.53 -3.20
CA SER A 120 -20.85 -7.19 -3.31
C SER A 120 -21.28 -6.87 -4.75
N GLU A 121 -21.95 -5.73 -4.95
CA GLU A 121 -22.25 -5.19 -6.28
C GLU A 121 -21.03 -4.53 -6.96
N TYR A 122 -19.89 -4.45 -6.27
CA TYR A 122 -18.68 -3.80 -6.75
C TYR A 122 -17.75 -4.79 -7.44
N GLN A 123 -17.09 -4.33 -8.50
CA GLN A 123 -16.11 -5.12 -9.23
C GLN A 123 -14.68 -4.66 -8.91
N TYR A 124 -13.81 -5.63 -8.63
CA TYR A 124 -12.37 -5.38 -8.55
C TYR A 124 -11.81 -5.00 -9.92
N ILE A 125 -11.15 -3.84 -10.02
CA ILE A 125 -10.84 -3.20 -11.31
C ILE A 125 -9.48 -3.56 -11.90
N ARG A 126 -8.47 -3.89 -11.07
CA ARG A 126 -7.20 -4.60 -11.39
C ARG A 126 -6.07 -4.22 -10.43
N GLU A 127 -5.03 -5.04 -10.47
CA GLU A 127 -3.66 -4.73 -10.06
C GLU A 127 -2.83 -4.23 -11.25
N THR A 128 -1.89 -3.32 -10.98
CA THR A 128 -0.75 -3.09 -11.88
C THR A 128 0.22 -4.25 -11.68
N LYS A 129 0.61 -4.96 -12.74
CA LYS A 129 1.70 -5.93 -12.66
C LYS A 129 2.99 -5.19 -12.29
N GLY A 130 3.73 -5.75 -11.32
CA GLY A 130 5.06 -5.27 -10.93
C GLY A 130 6.07 -5.49 -12.05
#